data_AF-A0A924TRK3-F1
#
_entry.id   AF-A0A924TRK3-F1
#
_cell.length_a   1.000
_cell.length_b   1.000
_cell.length_c   1.000
_cell.angle_alpha   90.00
_cell.angle_beta   90.00
_cell.angle_gamma   90.00
#
_symmetry.space_group_name_H-M   'P 1'
#
loop_
_entity.id
_entity.type
_entity.pdbx_description
1 polymer ?
#
loop_
_entity_poly.entity_id
_entity_poly.type
_entity_poly.pdbx_seq_one_letter_code
_entity_poly.pdbx_strand_id
1 'polypeptide(L)'
;MARRRAYDALSAMAGALQRSAAEPRYVRIPVHEVAAVLDRGQRLMAHLSLVRLMLADRAPEWDSALAAQTLTEAHAVVAALLDHSAPLDPALGRADPGDLSLLPMDGAANDLMPWLQRRLQVLVHDARMMREADIAAMAKLE
;
A
#
# COMPACT_ATOMS: atom_id res chain seq x y z
N MET A 1 -14.99 -8.60 7.10
CA MET A 1 -15.50 -7.21 7.24
C MET A 1 -14.46 -6.14 6.89
N ALA A 2 -13.20 -6.23 7.36
CA ALA A 2 -12.17 -5.20 7.11
C ALA A 2 -11.92 -4.86 5.62
N ARG A 3 -11.74 -5.87 4.75
CA ARG A 3 -11.56 -5.66 3.29
C ARG A 3 -12.66 -4.82 2.67
N ARG A 4 -13.92 -5.10 3.00
CA ARG A 4 -15.08 -4.37 2.48
C ARG A 4 -15.06 -2.91 2.96
N ARG A 5 -14.82 -2.67 4.24
CA ARG A 5 -14.69 -1.32 4.80
C ARG A 5 -13.61 -0.50 4.09
N ALA A 6 -12.47 -1.12 3.76
CA ALA A 6 -11.42 -0.44 3.01
C ALA A 6 -11.90 -0.01 1.61
N TYR A 7 -12.55 -0.91 0.85
CA TYR A 7 -13.12 -0.55 -0.45
C TYR A 7 -14.25 0.48 -0.35
N ASP A 8 -15.08 0.42 0.69
CA ASP A 8 -16.13 1.40 0.94
C ASP A 8 -15.51 2.80 1.18
N ALA A 9 -14.42 2.88 1.95
CA ALA A 9 -13.68 4.13 2.18
C ALA A 9 -13.04 4.68 0.89
N LEU A 10 -12.40 3.82 0.09
CA LEU A 10 -11.84 4.20 -1.21
C LEU A 10 -12.94 4.71 -2.16
N SER A 11 -14.10 4.05 -2.15
CA SER A 11 -15.27 4.46 -2.96
C SER A 11 -15.84 5.80 -2.50
N ALA A 12 -15.89 6.05 -1.18
CA ALA A 12 -16.30 7.33 -0.63
C ALA A 12 -15.37 8.47 -1.05
N MET A 13 -14.04 8.23 -1.05
CA MET A 13 -13.05 9.20 -1.54
C MET A 13 -13.20 9.46 -3.04
N ALA A 14 -13.41 8.41 -3.85
CA ALA A 14 -13.67 8.57 -5.28
C ALA A 14 -14.92 9.43 -5.55
N GLY A 15 -15.99 9.22 -4.77
CA GLY A 15 -17.20 10.04 -4.85
C GLY A 15 -16.97 11.50 -4.44
N ALA A 16 -16.14 11.75 -3.42
CA ALA A 16 -15.74 13.11 -3.03
C ALA A 16 -14.96 13.82 -4.14
N LEU A 17 -14.01 13.11 -4.77
CA LEU A 17 -13.22 13.63 -5.89
C LEU A 17 -14.10 14.02 -7.09
N GLN A 18 -15.08 13.17 -7.44
CA GLN A 18 -16.03 13.44 -8.52
C GLN A 18 -16.89 14.68 -8.23
N ARG A 19 -17.40 14.82 -6.99
CA ARG A 19 -18.20 16.00 -6.61
C ARG A 19 -17.38 17.28 -6.67
N SER A 20 -16.14 17.23 -6.19
CA SER A 20 -15.29 18.42 -6.13
C SER A 20 -14.89 18.97 -7.51
N ALA A 21 -14.91 18.14 -8.56
CA ALA A 21 -14.72 18.61 -9.93
C ALA A 21 -15.79 19.62 -10.39
N ALA A 22 -17.02 19.51 -9.86
CA ALA A 22 -18.14 20.41 -10.17
C ALA A 22 -18.22 21.64 -9.23
N GLU A 23 -17.38 21.69 -8.19
CA GLU A 23 -17.43 22.73 -7.17
C GLU A 23 -16.67 24.01 -7.59
N PRO A 24 -17.03 25.18 -7.04
CA PRO A 24 -16.25 26.42 -7.18
C PRO A 24 -14.83 26.29 -6.61
N ARG A 25 -13.84 27.00 -7.20
CA ARG A 25 -12.41 26.86 -6.86
C ARG A 25 -12.08 26.98 -5.37
N TYR A 26 -12.82 27.82 -4.63
CA TYR A 26 -12.56 28.11 -3.22
C TYR A 26 -13.06 27.01 -2.25
N VAL A 27 -13.79 26.01 -2.73
CA VAL A 27 -14.21 24.83 -1.94
C VAL A 27 -13.68 23.51 -2.50
N ARG A 28 -12.87 23.56 -3.57
CA ARG A 28 -12.31 22.35 -4.17
C ARG A 28 -11.29 21.70 -3.24
N ILE A 29 -11.38 20.39 -3.11
CA ILE A 29 -10.32 19.60 -2.46
C ILE A 29 -9.07 19.57 -3.35
N PRO A 30 -7.89 19.25 -2.80
CA PRO A 30 -6.66 19.00 -3.57
C PRO A 30 -6.79 17.77 -4.47
N VAL A 31 -7.43 17.93 -5.63
CA VAL A 31 -7.84 16.84 -6.53
C VAL A 31 -6.68 15.93 -6.90
N HIS A 32 -5.51 16.49 -7.19
CA HIS A 32 -4.34 15.71 -7.60
C HIS A 32 -3.81 14.82 -6.46
N GLU A 33 -3.69 15.37 -5.25
CA GLU A 33 -3.16 14.64 -4.10
C GLU A 33 -4.16 13.58 -3.61
N VAL A 34 -5.45 13.93 -3.55
CA VAL A 34 -6.50 12.97 -3.18
C VAL A 34 -6.62 11.85 -4.21
N ALA A 35 -6.46 12.14 -5.50
CA ALA A 35 -6.40 11.12 -6.55
C ALA A 35 -5.17 10.20 -6.37
N ALA A 36 -4.02 10.75 -5.98
CA ALA A 36 -2.83 9.96 -5.70
C ALA A 36 -3.04 9.03 -4.49
N VAL A 37 -3.65 9.50 -3.40
CA VAL A 37 -4.04 8.66 -2.25
C VAL A 37 -4.96 7.53 -2.69
N LEU A 38 -5.96 7.83 -3.53
CA LEU A 38 -6.90 6.83 -4.05
C LEU A 38 -6.20 5.76 -4.90
N ASP A 39 -5.33 6.16 -5.85
CA ASP A 39 -4.58 5.22 -6.69
C ASP A 39 -3.69 4.29 -5.84
N ARG A 40 -2.95 4.86 -4.88
CA ARG A 40 -2.10 4.05 -3.99
C ARG A 40 -2.92 3.13 -3.08
N GLY A 41 -4.07 3.59 -2.59
CA GLY A 41 -4.99 2.76 -1.82
C GLY A 41 -5.53 1.56 -2.63
N GLN A 42 -5.87 1.75 -3.90
CA GLN A 42 -6.30 0.65 -4.79
C GLN A 42 -5.16 -0.33 -5.06
N ARG A 43 -3.94 0.16 -5.34
CA ARG A 43 -2.75 -0.68 -5.53
C ARG A 43 -2.42 -1.50 -4.29
N LEU A 44 -2.46 -0.88 -3.11
CA LEU A 44 -2.27 -1.56 -1.83
C LEU A 44 -3.26 -2.72 -1.67
N MET A 45 -4.55 -2.49 -1.96
CA MET A 45 -5.59 -3.53 -1.89
C MET A 45 -5.38 -4.66 -2.90
N ALA A 46 -4.86 -4.34 -4.10
CA ALA A 46 -4.49 -5.34 -5.09
C ALA A 46 -3.30 -6.20 -4.61
N HIS A 47 -2.26 -5.58 -4.05
CA HIS A 47 -1.10 -6.28 -3.50
C HIS A 47 -1.46 -7.18 -2.32
N LEU A 48 -2.30 -6.72 -1.39
CA LEU A 48 -2.82 -7.57 -0.31
C LEU A 48 -3.60 -8.78 -0.84
N SER A 49 -4.38 -8.59 -1.92
CA SER A 49 -5.10 -9.68 -2.56
C SER A 49 -4.15 -10.72 -3.15
N LEU A 50 -3.07 -10.26 -3.78
CA LEU A 50 -2.07 -11.13 -4.38
C LEU A 50 -1.25 -11.89 -3.32
N VAL A 51 -0.80 -11.21 -2.24
CA VAL A 51 -0.13 -11.89 -1.11
C VAL A 51 -1.02 -13.00 -0.56
N ARG A 52 -2.32 -12.72 -0.36
CA ARG A 52 -3.27 -13.74 0.11
C ARG A 52 -3.37 -14.93 -0.86
N LEU A 53 -3.38 -14.68 -2.17
CA LEU A 53 -3.43 -15.74 -3.17
C LEU A 53 -2.14 -16.58 -3.17
N MET A 54 -0.97 -15.94 -3.10
CA MET A 54 0.33 -16.62 -3.02
C MET A 54 0.41 -17.58 -1.82
N LEU A 55 -0.01 -17.10 -0.65
CA LEU A 55 0.00 -17.90 0.57
C LEU A 55 -0.99 -19.09 0.51
N ALA A 56 -2.10 -18.94 -0.22
CA ALA A 56 -3.11 -19.99 -0.34
C ALA A 56 -2.74 -21.07 -1.36
N ASP A 57 -2.13 -20.70 -2.50
CA ASP A 57 -1.86 -21.60 -3.64
C ASP A 57 -0.89 -22.73 -3.28
N ARG A 58 0.11 -22.43 -2.44
CA ARG A 58 1.21 -23.35 -2.13
C ARG A 58 1.49 -23.48 -0.64
N ALA A 59 0.41 -23.47 0.16
CA ALA A 59 0.46 -23.60 1.61
C ALA A 59 1.50 -24.61 2.18
N PRO A 60 1.66 -25.84 1.63
CA PRO A 60 2.61 -26.81 2.17
C PRO A 60 4.09 -26.56 1.80
N GLU A 61 4.38 -25.70 0.82
CA GLU A 61 5.76 -25.40 0.35
C GLU A 61 6.42 -24.25 1.15
N TRP A 62 5.66 -23.55 1.99
CA TRP A 62 6.17 -22.43 2.76
C TRP A 62 6.95 -22.89 3.99
N ASP A 63 8.13 -22.30 4.21
CA ASP A 63 8.68 -22.18 5.55
C ASP A 63 7.73 -21.28 6.37
N SER A 64 6.89 -21.93 7.17
CA SER A 64 5.82 -21.25 7.90
C SER A 64 6.36 -20.27 8.94
N ALA A 65 7.53 -20.55 9.54
CA ALA A 65 8.13 -19.67 10.53
C ALA A 65 8.69 -18.41 9.86
N LEU A 66 9.46 -18.59 8.79
CA LEU A 66 10.03 -17.48 8.05
C LEU A 66 8.95 -16.62 7.39
N ALA A 67 7.95 -17.24 6.75
CA ALA A 67 6.84 -16.52 6.14
C ALA A 67 6.03 -15.70 7.17
N ALA A 68 5.74 -16.28 8.33
CA ALA A 68 5.04 -15.58 9.41
C ALA A 68 5.85 -14.38 9.94
N GLN A 69 7.17 -14.55 10.10
CA GLN A 69 8.06 -13.46 10.47
C GLN A 69 8.03 -12.34 9.42
N THR A 70 8.24 -12.65 8.15
CA THR A 70 8.27 -11.65 7.06
C THR A 70 6.92 -10.90 6.96
N LEU A 71 5.80 -11.60 7.14
CA LEU A 71 4.47 -10.99 7.16
C LEU A 71 4.28 -10.06 8.37
N THR A 72 4.77 -10.46 9.54
CA THR A 72 4.69 -9.65 10.77
C THR A 72 5.48 -8.35 10.65
N GLU A 73 6.70 -8.43 10.12
CA GLU A 73 7.56 -7.27 9.89
C GLU A 73 6.92 -6.30 8.88
N ALA A 74 6.46 -6.81 7.74
CA ALA A 74 5.78 -6.00 6.74
C ALA A 74 4.48 -5.37 7.28
N HIS A 75 3.71 -6.12 8.08
CA HIS A 75 2.50 -5.61 8.72
C HIS A 75 2.80 -4.44 9.65
N ALA A 76 3.82 -4.56 10.51
CA ALA A 76 4.21 -3.50 11.44
C ALA A 76 4.59 -2.21 10.70
N VAL A 77 5.38 -2.33 9.63
CA VAL A 77 5.78 -1.19 8.79
C VAL A 77 4.57 -0.55 8.11
N VAL A 78 3.71 -1.36 7.47
CA VAL A 78 2.51 -0.82 6.80
C VAL A 78 1.54 -0.17 7.80
N ALA A 79 1.35 -0.77 8.98
CA ALA A 79 0.50 -0.20 10.02
C ALA A 79 1.01 1.17 10.49
N ALA A 80 2.33 1.29 10.71
CA ALA A 80 2.95 2.56 11.09
C ALA A 80 2.85 3.61 9.97
N LEU A 81 3.00 3.22 8.69
CA LEU A 81 2.86 4.15 7.56
C LEU A 81 1.42 4.65 7.35
N LEU A 82 0.43 3.81 7.63
CA LEU A 82 -0.99 4.15 7.47
C LEU A 82 -1.60 4.84 8.71
N ASP A 83 -0.86 4.96 9.80
CA ASP A 83 -1.29 5.76 10.94
C ASP A 83 -1.16 7.25 10.63
N HIS A 84 -2.30 7.86 10.33
CA HIS A 84 -2.34 9.27 9.98
C HIS A 84 -2.00 10.22 11.14
N SER A 85 -2.07 9.72 12.38
CA SER A 85 -1.84 10.50 13.60
C SER A 85 -0.35 10.66 13.93
N ALA A 86 0.49 9.76 13.42
CA ALA A 86 1.92 9.75 13.70
C ALA A 86 2.71 10.50 12.61
N PRO A 87 3.78 11.24 12.97
CA PRO A 87 4.68 11.82 11.98
C PRO A 87 5.33 10.73 11.13
N LEU A 88 5.49 10.99 9.83
CA LEU A 88 6.16 10.06 8.93
C LEU A 88 7.67 10.01 9.23
N ASP A 89 8.17 8.84 9.60
CA ASP A 89 9.61 8.57 9.67
C ASP A 89 10.21 8.58 8.23
N PRO A 90 11.19 9.46 7.94
CA PRO A 90 11.82 9.54 6.62
C PRO A 90 12.48 8.22 6.16
N ALA A 91 12.92 7.35 7.08
CA ALA A 91 13.57 6.08 6.75
C ALA A 91 12.57 4.93 6.57
N LEU A 92 11.42 4.98 7.25
CA LEU A 92 10.46 3.88 7.29
C LEU A 92 9.85 3.57 5.92
N GLY A 93 9.97 2.31 5.47
CA GLY A 93 9.40 1.87 4.20
C GLY A 93 10.03 2.51 2.96
N ARG A 94 11.21 3.13 3.10
CA ARG A 94 12.00 3.58 1.97
C ARG A 94 12.61 2.36 1.30
N ALA A 95 12.18 2.09 0.08
CA ALA A 95 12.82 1.08 -0.76
C ALA A 95 13.97 1.71 -1.55
N ASP A 96 15.06 0.95 -1.77
CA ASP A 96 16.04 1.33 -2.76
C ASP A 96 15.38 1.21 -4.16
N PRO A 97 15.43 2.26 -5.01
CA PRO A 97 14.92 2.20 -6.38
C PRO A 97 15.45 1.01 -7.18
N GLY A 98 16.68 0.56 -6.89
CA GLY A 98 17.27 -0.63 -7.51
C GLY A 98 16.57 -1.92 -7.10
N ASP A 99 16.29 -2.09 -5.81
CA ASP A 99 15.74 -3.34 -5.24
C ASP A 99 14.35 -3.67 -5.80
N LEU A 100 13.49 -2.66 -5.98
CA LEU A 100 12.15 -2.87 -6.55
C LEU A 100 12.17 -3.10 -8.07
N SER A 101 13.30 -2.88 -8.77
CA SER A 101 13.42 -3.18 -10.19
C SER A 101 13.87 -4.63 -10.46
N LEU A 102 14.60 -5.23 -9.51
CA LEU A 102 15.19 -6.56 -9.65
C LEU A 102 14.18 -7.66 -9.33
N LEU A 103 13.94 -8.57 -10.29
CA LEU A 103 13.16 -9.78 -10.04
C LEU A 103 14.03 -10.82 -9.32
N PRO A 104 13.44 -11.67 -8.45
CA PRO A 104 14.16 -12.80 -7.90
C PRO A 104 14.73 -13.68 -9.00
N MET A 105 15.91 -14.24 -8.76
CA MET A 105 16.69 -15.00 -9.75
C MET A 105 15.97 -16.30 -10.14
N ASP A 106 15.47 -17.02 -9.14
CA ASP A 106 14.66 -18.21 -9.37
C ASP A 106 13.20 -17.84 -9.61
N GLY A 107 12.57 -18.54 -10.55
CA GLY A 107 11.13 -18.40 -10.79
C GLY A 107 10.33 -18.81 -9.55
N ALA A 108 9.15 -18.21 -9.36
CA ALA A 108 8.27 -18.50 -8.22
C ALA A 108 7.87 -19.99 -8.12
N ALA A 109 8.06 -20.77 -9.18
CA ALA A 109 7.84 -22.21 -9.15
C ALA A 109 8.89 -22.98 -8.32
N ASN A 110 10.10 -22.44 -8.19
CA ASN A 110 11.26 -23.09 -7.57
C ASN A 110 11.52 -22.58 -6.15
N ASP A 111 11.35 -21.27 -5.92
CA ASP A 111 11.46 -20.65 -4.60
C ASP A 111 10.44 -19.52 -4.47
N LEU A 112 9.56 -19.61 -3.48
CA LEU A 112 8.47 -18.66 -3.25
C LEU A 112 8.86 -17.53 -2.29
N MET A 113 9.85 -17.74 -1.43
CA MET A 113 10.18 -16.81 -0.36
C MET A 113 10.69 -15.45 -0.88
N PRO A 114 11.64 -15.40 -1.84
CA PRO A 114 12.08 -14.15 -2.46
C PRO A 114 10.94 -13.38 -3.14
N TRP A 115 9.97 -14.09 -3.71
CA TRP A 115 8.80 -13.49 -4.35
C TRP A 115 7.82 -12.89 -3.33
N LEU A 116 7.61 -13.56 -2.20
CA LEU A 116 6.83 -13.02 -1.08
C LEU A 116 7.49 -11.76 -0.53
N GLN A 117 8.79 -11.82 -0.23
CA GLN A 117 9.55 -10.68 0.31
C GLN A 117 9.48 -9.48 -0.63
N ARG A 118 9.75 -9.69 -1.92
CA ARG A 118 9.62 -8.63 -2.93
C ARG A 118 8.21 -8.05 -2.98
N ARG A 119 7.18 -8.89 -2.94
CA ARG A 119 5.79 -8.41 -2.96
C ARG A 119 5.47 -7.56 -1.74
N LEU A 120 5.97 -7.94 -0.57
CA LEU A 120 5.81 -7.18 0.67
C LEU A 120 6.60 -5.86 0.64
N GLN A 121 7.78 -5.82 0.02
CA GLN A 121 8.50 -4.56 -0.22
C GLN A 121 7.71 -3.61 -1.12
N VAL A 122 7.09 -4.11 -2.21
CA VAL A 122 6.21 -3.29 -3.06
C VAL A 122 5.00 -2.78 -2.28
N LEU A 123 4.38 -3.63 -1.45
CA LEU A 123 3.26 -3.25 -0.58
C LEU A 123 3.66 -2.12 0.39
N VAL A 124 4.81 -2.24 1.04
CA VAL A 124 5.38 -1.23 1.94
C VAL A 124 5.65 0.07 1.19
N HIS A 125 6.22 0.00 -0.01
CA HIS A 125 6.47 1.18 -0.84
C HIS A 125 5.18 1.91 -1.20
N ASP A 126 4.12 1.21 -1.62
CA ASP A 126 2.83 1.83 -1.93
C ASP A 126 2.15 2.44 -0.70
N ALA A 127 2.28 1.82 0.48
CA ALA A 127 1.80 2.39 1.73
C ALA A 127 2.51 3.72 2.05
N ARG A 128 3.83 3.78 1.85
CA ARG A 128 4.61 5.01 2.04
C ARG A 128 4.18 6.10 1.06
N MET A 129 4.04 5.77 -0.21
CA MET A 129 3.62 6.75 -1.23
C MET A 129 2.19 7.24 -1.01
N MET A 130 1.30 6.39 -0.46
CA MET A 130 -0.04 6.81 -0.01
C MET A 130 0.07 7.84 1.11
N ARG A 131 0.95 7.61 2.10
CA ARG A 131 1.17 8.52 3.22
C ARG A 131 1.76 9.86 2.79
N GLU A 132 2.72 9.85 1.86
CA GLU A 132 3.28 11.09 1.31
C GLU A 132 2.22 11.90 0.55
N ALA A 133 1.34 11.25 -0.21
CA ALA A 133 0.23 11.90 -0.90
C ALA A 133 -0.82 12.46 0.09
N ASP A 134 -1.10 11.75 1.17
CA ASP A 134 -2.00 12.18 2.25
C ASP A 134 -1.47 13.43 2.96
N ILE A 135 -0.19 13.44 3.34
CA ILE A 135 0.47 14.61 3.92
C ILE A 135 0.40 15.82 2.96
N ALA A 136 0.67 15.59 1.67
CA ALA A 136 0.58 16.65 0.65
C ALA A 136 -0.85 17.18 0.45
N ALA A 137 -1.87 16.33 0.59
CA ALA A 137 -3.26 16.73 0.54
C ALA A 137 -3.63 17.59 1.76
N MET A 138 -3.24 17.18 2.96
CA MET A 138 -3.50 17.91 4.21
C MET A 138 -2.86 19.29 4.20
N ALA A 139 -1.61 19.41 3.76
CA ALA A 139 -0.89 20.69 3.66
C ALA A 139 -1.53 21.71 2.69
N LYS A 140 -2.46 21.28 1.83
CA LYS A 140 -3.19 22.17 0.90
C LYS A 140 -4.61 22.51 1.37
N LEU A 141 -5.06 21.89 2.46
CA LEU A 141 -6.36 22.13 3.08
C LEU A 141 -6.26 23.08 4.29
N GLU A 142 -5.07 23.26 4.85
CA GLU A 142 -4.71 24.27 5.86
C GLU A 142 -4.40 25.63 5.23
#